data_AF-A0A6M0ADQ9-F1
#
_entry.id   AF-A0A6M0ADQ9-F1
#
_cell.length_a   1.000
_cell.length_b   1.000
_cell.length_c   1.000
_cell.angle_alpha   90.00
_cell.angle_beta   90.00
_cell.angle_gamma   90.00
#
_symmetry.space_group_name_H-M   'P 1'
#
loop_
_entity.id
_entity.type
_entity.pdbx_description
1 polymer ?
#
loop_
_entity_poly.entity_id
_entity_poly.type
_entity_poly.pdbx_seq_one_letter_code
_entity_poly.pdbx_strand_id
1 'polypeptide(L)' 'MMDACEKAVAKEPEHVGILDSRGLARALTGDTAGAISDFQKLVDSINEGEWKAQRQKWIDELRAGKNPFTEEVLKGLLEE' A
#
# COMPACT_ATOMS: atom_id res chain seq x y z
N MET A 1 19.34 -6.33 27.87
CA MET A 1 19.72 -4.93 27.58
C MET A 1 18.87 -4.49 26.40
N MET A 2 17.64 -4.06 26.71
CA MET A 2 16.77 -3.33 25.78
C MET A 2 17.40 -1.97 25.58
N ASP A 3 17.97 -1.68 24.41
CA ASP A 3 18.35 -0.30 24.04
C ASP A 3 18.72 -0.20 22.54
N ALA A 4 17.86 -0.73 21.68
CA ALA A 4 17.96 -0.49 20.22
C ALA A 4 16.61 -0.28 19.53
N CYS A 5 15.52 -0.02 20.27
CA CYS A 5 14.17 0.02 19.70
C CYS A 5 13.42 1.35 19.80
N GLU A 6 13.92 2.39 20.48
CA GLU A 6 13.06 3.55 20.82
C GLU A 6 13.46 4.89 20.19
N LYS A 7 14.16 4.90 19.03
CA LYS A 7 14.50 6.16 18.35
C LYS A 7 14.29 6.23 16.83
N ALA A 8 13.46 5.36 16.26
CA ALA A 8 13.12 5.42 14.83
C ALA A 8 11.63 5.69 14.54
N VAL A 9 10.82 6.09 15.54
CA VAL A 9 9.38 6.38 15.35
C VAL A 9 9.10 7.87 15.58
N ALA A 10 9.83 8.75 14.89
CA ALA A 10 9.46 10.15 14.81
C ALA A 10 10.06 10.80 13.56
N LYS A 11 9.19 11.03 12.56
CA LYS A 11 9.44 11.79 11.32
C LYS A 11 10.29 11.08 10.26
N GLU A 12 9.80 9.97 9.75
CA GLU A 12 10.10 9.61 8.36
C GLU A 12 8.92 10.10 7.51
N PRO A 13 9.14 10.80 6.38
CA PRO A 13 8.06 11.06 5.42
C PRO A 13 7.41 9.72 5.12
N GLU A 14 6.07 9.64 5.13
CA GLU A 14 5.30 8.41 4.94
C GLU A 14 5.93 7.59 3.80
N HIS A 15 6.76 6.59 4.16
CA HIS A 15 7.62 5.92 3.20
C HIS A 15 6.69 5.19 2.23
N VAL A 16 6.94 5.30 0.92
CA VAL A 16 6.08 4.73 -0.14
C VAL A 16 5.72 3.26 0.17
N GLY A 17 6.66 2.47 0.68
CA GLY A 17 6.42 1.07 1.07
C GLY A 17 5.47 0.88 2.27
N ILE A 18 5.41 1.82 3.21
CA ILE A 18 4.49 1.77 4.35
C ILE A 18 3.05 2.04 3.89
N LEU A 19 2.85 3.05 3.04
CA LEU A 19 1.55 3.33 2.44
C LEU A 19 1.06 2.12 1.64
N ASP A 20 1.95 1.50 0.87
CA ASP A 20 1.61 0.34 0.06
C ASP A 20 1.17 -0.88 0.90
N SER A 21 2.01 -1.27 1.86
CA SER A 21 1.75 -2.42 2.73
C SER A 21 0.51 -2.20 3.60
N ARG A 22 0.33 -0.98 4.10
CA ARG A 22 -0.85 -0.61 4.91
C ARG A 22 -2.12 -0.60 4.07
N GLY A 23 -2.06 -0.09 2.85
CA GLY A 23 -3.17 -0.10 1.90
C GLY A 23 -3.61 -1.53 1.57
N LEU A 24 -2.63 -2.41 1.31
CA LEU A 24 -2.87 -3.83 1.05
C LEU A 24 -3.53 -4.53 2.25
N ALA A 25 -2.97 -4.35 3.45
CA ALA A 25 -3.52 -4.95 4.67
C ALA A 25 -4.94 -4.46 4.96
N ARG A 26 -5.22 -3.18 4.75
CA ARG A 26 -6.57 -2.59 4.91
C ARG A 26 -7.56 -3.19 3.92
N ALA A 27 -7.20 -3.32 2.65
CA ALA A 27 -8.08 -3.93 1.66
C ALA A 27 -8.37 -5.41 1.96
N LEU A 28 -7.36 -6.17 2.38
CA LEU A 28 -7.51 -7.57 2.77
C LEU A 28 -8.37 -7.75 4.03
N THR A 29 -8.37 -6.78 4.94
CA THR A 29 -9.18 -6.80 6.17
C THR A 29 -10.57 -6.18 5.99
N GLY A 30 -10.91 -5.72 4.78
CA GLY A 30 -12.21 -5.14 4.45
C GLY A 30 -12.32 -3.62 4.64
N ASP A 31 -11.26 -2.94 5.07
CA ASP A 31 -11.17 -1.49 5.08
C ASP A 31 -10.77 -0.94 3.69
N THR A 32 -11.68 -1.10 2.73
CA THR A 32 -11.50 -0.65 1.35
C THR A 32 -11.28 0.87 1.26
N ALA A 33 -11.97 1.64 2.11
CA ALA A 33 -11.86 3.10 2.11
C ALA A 33 -10.48 3.56 2.60
N GLY A 34 -9.98 2.96 3.68
CA GLY A 34 -8.62 3.21 4.18
C GLY A 34 -7.55 2.76 3.19
N ALA A 35 -7.77 1.63 2.50
CA ALA A 35 -6.87 1.15 1.45
C ALA A 35 -6.75 2.13 0.28
N ILE A 36 -7.89 2.60 -0.25
CA ILE A 36 -7.91 3.59 -1.33
C ILE A 36 -7.17 4.86 -0.92
N SER A 37 -7.37 5.34 0.32
CA SER A 37 -6.69 6.55 0.80
C SER A 37 -5.17 6.38 0.82
N ASP A 38 -4.66 5.22 1.26
CA ASP A 38 -3.23 4.95 1.29
C ASP A 38 -2.62 4.83 -0.11
N PHE A 39 -3.28 4.09 -1.01
CA PHE A 39 -2.81 3.95 -2.39
C PHE A 39 -2.86 5.29 -3.14
N GLN A 40 -3.87 6.13 -2.88
CA GLN A 40 -3.96 7.45 -3.50
C GLN A 40 -2.80 8.34 -3.06
N LYS A 41 -2.51 8.40 -1.75
CA LYS A 41 -1.33 9.12 -1.24
C LYS A 41 -0.03 8.60 -1.84
N LEU A 42 0.09 7.29 -2.01
CA LEU A 42 1.25 6.65 -2.62
C LEU A 42 1.42 7.12 -4.06
N VAL A 43 0.35 7.03 -4.86
CA VAL A 43 0.31 7.44 -6.28
C VAL A 43 0.63 8.93 -6.44
N ASP A 44 0.15 9.76 -5.51
CA ASP A 44 0.41 11.20 -5.49
C ASP A 44 1.86 11.53 -5.08
N SER A 45 2.48 10.68 -4.27
CA SER A 45 3.87 10.86 -3.80
C SER A 45 4.92 10.39 -4.80
N ILE A 46 4.54 9.57 -5.78
CA ILE A 46 5.44 9.06 -6.83
C ILE A 46 5.14 9.76 -8.16
N ASN A 47 6.18 10.25 -8.84
CA ASN A 47 5.98 10.93 -10.13
C ASN A 47 5.58 9.93 -11.22
N GLU A 48 6.40 8.91 -11.47
CA GLU A 48 6.24 7.98 -12.60
C GLU A 48 6.84 6.61 -12.25
N GLY A 49 6.23 5.52 -12.77
CA GLY A 49 6.68 4.15 -12.56
C GLY A 49 5.56 3.12 -12.75
N GLU A 50 5.92 1.87 -13.10
CA GLU A 50 4.94 0.79 -13.31
C GLU A 50 4.07 0.55 -12.06
N TRP A 51 4.67 0.68 -10.87
CA TRP A 51 3.95 0.59 -9.59
C TRP A 51 2.82 1.63 -9.46
N LYS A 52 3.00 2.83 -10.01
CA LYS A 52 1.95 3.88 -9.99
C LYS A 52 0.72 3.44 -10.76
N ALA A 53 0.92 2.93 -11.98
CA ALA A 53 -0.17 2.44 -12.82
C ALA A 53 -0.87 1.23 -12.18
N GLN A 54 -0.12 0.34 -11.55
CA GLN A 54 -0.66 -0.81 -10.83
C GLN A 54 -1.49 -0.38 -9.61
N ARG A 55 -0.99 0.55 -8.78
CA ARG A 55 -1.74 1.03 -7.61
C ARG A 55 -2.97 1.84 -8.01
N GLN A 56 -2.92 2.55 -9.14
CA GLN A 56 -4.09 3.20 -9.71
C GLN A 56 -5.17 2.18 -10.11
N LYS A 57 -4.79 1.09 -10.79
CA LYS A 57 -5.73 -0.01 -11.10
C LYS A 57 -6.36 -0.58 -9.85
N TRP A 58 -5.58 -0.80 -8.79
CA TRP A 58 -6.12 -1.27 -7.52
C TRP A 58 -7.12 -0.31 -6.91
N ILE A 59 -6.85 1.00 -6.94
CA ILE A 59 -7.81 2.03 -6.49
C ILE A 59 -9.13 1.92 -7.25
N ASP A 60 -9.08 1.79 -8.58
CA ASP A 60 -10.27 1.68 -9.42
C ASP A 60 -11.07 0.40 -9.14
N GLU A 61 -10.40 -0.74 -8.95
CA GLU A 61 -11.07 -2.00 -8.58
C GLU A 61 -11.70 -1.93 -7.18
N LEU A 62 -10.97 -1.39 -6.21
CA LEU A 62 -11.46 -1.19 -4.84
C LEU A 62 -12.67 -0.24 -4.82
N ARG A 63 -12.66 0.83 -5.64
CA ARG A 63 -13.82 1.73 -5.82
C ARG A 63 -15.01 1.03 -6.45
N ALA A 64 -14.77 0.07 -7.35
CA ALA A 64 -15.81 -0.78 -7.92
C ALA A 64 -16.32 -1.85 -6.95
N GLY A 65 -15.81 -1.90 -5.71
CA GLY A 65 -16.15 -2.91 -4.71
C GLY A 65 -15.54 -4.29 -4.99
N LYS A 66 -14.55 -4.36 -5.90
CA LYS A 66 -13.81 -5.58 -6.21
C LYS A 66 -12.50 -5.58 -5.43
N ASN A 67 -12.11 -6.75 -4.95
CA ASN A 67 -10.81 -6.91 -4.32
C ASN A 67 -9.81 -7.46 -5.35
N PRO A 68 -8.82 -6.67 -5.79
CA PRO A 68 -7.81 -7.09 -6.77
C PRO A 68 -6.72 -8.01 -6.16
N PHE A 69 -6.69 -8.17 -4.84
CA PHE A 69 -5.64 -8.87 -4.11
C PHE A 69 -5.91 -10.37 -4.06
N THR A 70 -5.85 -11.02 -5.22
CA THR A 70 -5.88 -12.49 -5.31
C THR A 70 -4.55 -13.09 -4.89
N GLU A 71 -4.53 -14.39 -4.59
CA GLU A 71 -3.30 -15.11 -4.27
C GLU A 71 -2.23 -14.99 -5.37
N GLU A 72 -2.64 -14.91 -6.65
CA GLU A 72 -1.73 -14.67 -7.77
C GLU A 72 -1.09 -13.29 -7.70
N VAL A 73 -1.88 -12.25 -7.42
CA VAL A 73 -1.36 -10.88 -7.27
C VAL A 73 -0.43 -10.77 -6.07
N LEU A 74 -0.77 -11.42 -4.95
CA LEU A 74 0.07 -11.44 -3.75
C LEU A 74 1.39 -12.20 -3.98
N LYS A 75 1.37 -13.30 -4.73
CA LYS A 75 2.59 -14.04 -5.12
C LYS A 75 3.47 -13.19 -6.01
N GLY A 76 2.91 -12.54 -7.02
CA GLY A 76 3.67 -11.64 -7.89
C GLY A 76 4.39 -10.52 -7.13
N LEU A 77 3.77 -9.97 -6.08
CA LEU A 77 4.38 -8.96 -5.21
C LEU A 77 5.50 -9.50 -4.31
N LEU A 78 5.52 -10.80 -4.01
CA LEU A 78 6.56 -11.45 -3.22
C LEU A 78 7.77 -11.89 -4.07
N GLU A 79 7.57 -12.02 -5.38
CA GLU A 79 8.59 -12.44 -6.36
C GLU A 79 9.28 -11.26 -7.06
N GLU A 80 8.80 -10.02 -6.87
CA GLU A 80 9.39 -8.76 -7.37
C GLU A 80 10.60 -8.26 -6.56
#